data_AF-A0A1F3X8F7-F1
#
_entry.id   AF-A0A1F3X8F7-F1
#
_cell.length_a   1.000
_cell.length_b   1.000
_cell.length_c   1.000
_cell.angle_alpha   90.00
_cell.angle_beta   90.00
_cell.angle_gamma   90.00
#
_symmetry.space_group_name_H-M   'P 1'
#
loop_
_entity.id
_entity.type
_entity.pdbx_description
1 polymer ?
#
loop_
_entity_poly.entity_id
_entity_poly.type
_entity_poly.pdbx_seq_one_letter_code
_entity_poly.pdbx_strand_id
1 'polypeptide(L)'
;MEQIRNLNKGSYLPRRNDPGSQNQEPTSFCIGGAAYPDMADEHQRISYFKRKVEAGAEYGITDMLFDPESYARFLDSCGKNNINVPILPGTRILKSQDQVQKMLARFKVNVPKKLIDSLPEKDGPDCFERSIDLFVEFAERLNVLGAPGIHVFVIGDTSGACEALRRLAEGPKKVRYVVEGS
;
A
#
# COMPACT_ATOMS: atom_id res chain seq x y z
N MET A 1 -15.07 1.79 -12.99
CA MET A 1 -14.24 0.71 -13.58
C MET A 1 -14.82 0.21 -14.89
N GLU A 2 -16.11 -0.15 -14.94
CA GLU A 2 -16.76 -0.64 -16.16
C GLU A 2 -16.58 0.25 -17.40
N GLN A 3 -16.71 1.57 -17.24
CA GLN A 3 -16.44 2.50 -18.34
C GLN A 3 -15.02 2.35 -18.90
N ILE A 4 -13.99 2.27 -18.05
CA ILE A 4 -12.59 2.11 -18.49
C ILE A 4 -12.39 0.76 -19.19
N ARG A 5 -13.02 -0.31 -18.67
CA ARG A 5 -13.03 -1.63 -19.32
C ARG A 5 -13.69 -1.56 -20.71
N ASN A 6 -14.74 -0.76 -20.88
CA ASN A 6 -15.40 -0.57 -22.17
C ASN A 6 -14.52 0.24 -23.13
N LEU A 7 -13.77 1.24 -22.66
CA LEU A 7 -12.76 1.93 -23.47
C LEU A 7 -11.71 0.95 -24.02
N ASN A 8 -11.26 0.01 -23.19
CA ASN A 8 -10.31 -1.04 -23.62
C ASN A 8 -10.90 -2.00 -24.68
N LYS A 9 -12.21 -1.95 -24.92
CA LYS A 9 -12.92 -2.71 -25.97
C LYS A 9 -13.34 -1.84 -27.16
N GLY A 10 -12.93 -0.57 -27.20
CA GLY A 10 -13.38 0.37 -28.23
C GLY A 10 -14.84 0.82 -28.05
N SER A 11 -15.43 0.65 -26.86
CA SER A 11 -16.80 1.03 -26.55
C SER A 11 -16.82 2.27 -25.65
N TYR A 12 -17.06 3.43 -26.26
CA TYR A 12 -17.08 4.71 -25.58
C TYR A 12 -18.51 5.14 -25.28
N LEU A 13 -18.67 5.99 -24.26
CA LEU A 13 -19.96 6.63 -24.03
C LEU A 13 -20.27 7.62 -25.15
N PRO A 14 -21.53 7.69 -25.63
CA PRO A 14 -21.93 8.65 -26.63
C PRO A 14 -21.67 10.06 -26.13
N ARG A 15 -21.02 10.89 -26.96
CA ARG A 15 -20.82 12.30 -26.65
C ARG A 15 -22.04 13.09 -27.11
N ARG A 16 -22.41 14.12 -26.36
CA ARG A 16 -23.58 14.97 -26.65
C ARG A 16 -23.61 15.55 -28.08
N ASN A 17 -22.44 15.77 -28.68
CA ASN A 17 -22.28 16.32 -30.04
C ASN A 17 -21.74 15.30 -31.04
N ASP A 18 -21.55 14.04 -30.63
CA ASP A 18 -21.00 12.98 -31.47
C ASP A 18 -21.54 11.63 -30.97
N PRO A 19 -22.82 11.33 -31.27
CA PRO A 19 -23.50 10.13 -30.79
C PRO A 19 -23.03 8.82 -31.46
N GLY A 20 -22.07 8.90 -32.39
CA GLY A 20 -21.70 7.78 -33.24
C GLY A 20 -20.29 7.84 -33.82
N SER A 21 -19.32 8.41 -33.10
CA SER A 21 -17.90 8.40 -33.47
C SER A 21 -17.51 7.00 -33.97
N GLN A 22 -17.27 6.87 -35.27
CA GLN A 22 -17.03 5.59 -35.96
C GLN A 22 -15.59 5.09 -35.80
N ASN A 23 -14.74 5.82 -35.07
CA ASN A 23 -13.32 5.53 -34.92
C ASN A 23 -12.90 5.48 -33.45
N GLN A 24 -13.51 4.55 -32.73
CA GLN A 24 -13.27 4.32 -31.31
C GLN A 24 -12.19 3.25 -31.15
N GLU A 25 -10.93 3.65 -31.34
CA GLU A 25 -9.81 2.74 -31.12
C GLU A 25 -9.82 2.20 -29.68
N PRO A 26 -9.64 0.88 -29.48
CA PRO A 26 -9.52 0.32 -28.14
C PRO A 26 -8.33 0.92 -27.38
N THR A 27 -8.55 1.24 -26.11
CA THR A 27 -7.45 1.62 -25.20
C THR A 27 -6.78 0.37 -24.61
N SER A 28 -5.67 0.56 -23.90
CA SER A 28 -4.98 -0.51 -23.17
C SER A 28 -4.61 -0.07 -21.75
N PHE A 29 -5.57 0.48 -21.01
CA PHE A 29 -5.35 0.89 -19.62
C PHE A 29 -5.30 -0.33 -18.70
N CYS A 30 -4.34 -0.32 -17.77
CA CYS A 30 -4.33 -1.20 -16.61
C CYS A 30 -5.17 -0.57 -15.49
N ILE A 31 -6.15 -1.31 -14.95
CA ILE A 31 -7.14 -0.76 -14.03
C ILE A 31 -6.82 -1.17 -12.59
N GLY A 32 -6.40 -0.20 -11.76
CA GLY A 32 -6.21 -0.40 -10.32
C GLY A 32 -7.46 -0.10 -9.49
N GLY A 33 -7.69 -0.87 -8.43
CA GLY A 33 -8.75 -0.65 -7.44
C GLY A 33 -8.22 -0.35 -6.04
N ALA A 34 -8.79 0.65 -5.36
CA ALA A 34 -8.46 0.85 -3.94
C ALA A 34 -9.00 -0.30 -3.07
N ALA A 35 -8.19 -0.78 -2.13
CA ALA A 35 -8.52 -1.77 -1.11
C ALA A 35 -8.39 -1.15 0.30
N TYR A 36 -9.12 -1.66 1.29
CA TYR A 36 -9.17 -1.07 2.64
C TYR A 36 -9.05 -2.14 3.74
N PRO A 37 -7.87 -2.74 3.97
CA PRO A 37 -7.69 -3.88 4.88
C PRO A 37 -8.19 -3.61 6.31
N ASP A 38 -8.04 -2.39 6.82
CA ASP A 38 -8.41 -2.01 8.19
C ASP A 38 -9.87 -1.53 8.35
N MET A 39 -10.67 -1.57 7.28
CA MET A 39 -12.09 -1.27 7.39
C MET A 39 -12.78 -2.27 8.33
N ALA A 40 -13.47 -1.77 9.36
CA ALA A 40 -13.97 -2.58 10.48
C ALA A 40 -14.98 -3.66 10.07
N ASP A 41 -15.91 -3.35 9.16
CA ASP A 41 -16.86 -4.33 8.63
C ASP A 41 -16.20 -5.15 7.52
N GLU A 42 -15.81 -6.39 7.86
CA GLU A 42 -15.17 -7.32 6.94
C GLU A 42 -16.05 -7.67 5.73
N HIS A 43 -17.35 -7.89 5.95
CA HIS A 43 -18.27 -8.23 4.86
C HIS A 43 -18.37 -7.09 3.86
N GLN A 44 -18.52 -5.86 4.37
CA GLN A 44 -18.60 -4.67 3.54
C GLN A 44 -17.27 -4.40 2.82
N ARG A 45 -16.14 -4.51 3.52
CA ARG A 45 -14.78 -4.38 2.98
C ARG A 45 -14.57 -5.32 1.79
N ILE A 46 -14.87 -6.61 1.95
CA ILE A 46 -14.68 -7.62 0.91
C ILE A 46 -15.69 -7.45 -0.23
N SER A 47 -16.95 -7.18 0.08
CA SER A 47 -17.99 -6.92 -0.93
C SER A 47 -17.61 -5.75 -1.84
N TYR A 48 -17.12 -4.64 -1.27
CA TYR A 48 -16.69 -3.48 -2.04
C TYR A 48 -15.48 -3.77 -2.92
N PHE A 49 -14.48 -4.49 -2.40
CA PHE A 49 -13.33 -4.83 -3.22
C PHE A 49 -13.69 -5.83 -4.33
N LYS A 50 -14.48 -6.86 -4.03
CA LYS A 50 -14.98 -7.84 -5.00
C LYS A 50 -15.71 -7.17 -6.16
N ARG A 51 -16.62 -6.24 -5.87
CA ARG A 51 -17.34 -5.46 -6.90
C ARG A 51 -16.39 -4.69 -7.84
N LYS A 52 -15.27 -4.17 -7.32
CA LYS A 52 -14.27 -3.48 -8.16
C LYS A 52 -13.55 -4.46 -9.09
N VAL A 53 -13.18 -5.63 -8.56
CA VAL A 53 -12.53 -6.71 -9.31
C VAL A 53 -13.45 -7.23 -10.41
N GLU A 54 -14.70 -7.56 -10.10
CA GLU A 54 -15.71 -8.00 -11.06
C GLU A 54 -15.96 -6.94 -12.15
N ALA A 55 -15.93 -5.65 -11.78
CA ALA A 55 -16.04 -4.53 -12.71
C ALA A 55 -14.77 -4.24 -13.54
N GLY A 56 -13.66 -4.94 -13.28
CA GLY A 56 -12.46 -4.90 -14.11
C GLY A 56 -11.20 -4.35 -13.49
N ALA A 57 -11.11 -4.23 -12.17
CA ALA A 57 -9.81 -4.00 -11.53
C ALA A 57 -8.90 -5.23 -11.73
N GLU A 58 -7.69 -4.99 -12.20
CA GLU A 58 -6.64 -5.99 -12.47
C GLU A 58 -5.66 -6.12 -11.30
N TYR A 59 -5.61 -5.13 -10.42
CA TYR A 59 -4.82 -5.14 -9.19
C TYR A 59 -5.45 -4.24 -8.12
N GLY A 60 -5.06 -4.45 -6.86
CA GLY A 60 -5.42 -3.64 -5.71
C GLY A 60 -4.25 -2.80 -5.21
N ILE A 61 -4.51 -1.59 -4.72
CA ILE A 61 -3.59 -0.85 -3.83
C ILE A 61 -4.35 -0.55 -2.54
N THR A 62 -3.78 -0.88 -1.39
CA THR A 62 -4.40 -0.54 -0.11
C THR A 62 -4.26 0.95 0.21
N ASP A 63 -5.10 1.45 1.09
CA ASP A 63 -4.78 2.66 1.85
C ASP A 63 -3.55 2.46 2.76
N MET A 64 -3.19 3.49 3.52
CA MET A 64 -2.04 3.44 4.42
C MET A 64 -2.22 2.33 5.45
N LEU A 65 -1.32 1.36 5.45
CA LEU A 65 -1.30 0.21 6.34
C LEU A 65 -0.02 0.21 7.17
N PHE A 66 -0.17 -0.07 8.47
CA PHE A 66 0.93 -0.07 9.44
C PHE A 66 0.98 -1.37 10.29
N ASP A 67 0.06 -2.31 10.06
CA ASP A 67 0.06 -3.65 10.64
C ASP A 67 0.13 -4.71 9.53
N PRO A 68 1.26 -5.43 9.35
CA PRO A 68 1.37 -6.49 8.36
C PRO A 68 0.33 -7.61 8.57
N GLU A 69 -0.12 -7.84 9.80
CA GLU A 69 -1.11 -8.86 10.09
C GLU A 69 -2.50 -8.46 9.59
N SER A 70 -2.82 -7.17 9.55
CA SER A 70 -4.03 -6.68 8.87
C SER A 70 -4.01 -6.97 7.38
N TYR A 71 -2.83 -6.83 6.74
CA TYR A 71 -2.67 -7.20 5.34
C TYR A 71 -2.87 -8.72 5.14
N ALA A 72 -2.27 -9.55 5.98
CA ALA A 72 -2.42 -11.01 5.93
C ALA A 72 -3.88 -11.46 6.07
N ARG A 73 -4.60 -10.92 7.08
CA ARG A 73 -6.03 -11.20 7.29
C ARG A 73 -6.88 -10.80 6.09
N PHE A 74 -6.56 -9.66 5.47
CA PHE A 74 -7.26 -9.20 4.29
C PHE A 74 -7.02 -10.13 3.09
N LEU A 75 -5.78 -10.58 2.86
CA LEU A 75 -5.48 -11.56 1.80
C LEU A 75 -6.24 -12.89 2.00
N ASP A 76 -6.28 -13.40 3.23
CA ASP A 76 -7.04 -14.62 3.56
C ASP A 76 -8.54 -14.44 3.28
N SER A 77 -9.10 -13.30 3.67
CA SER A 77 -10.50 -12.94 3.40
C SER A 77 -10.78 -12.85 1.89
N CYS A 78 -9.84 -12.28 1.12
CA CYS A 78 -9.91 -12.23 -0.34
C CYS A 78 -9.89 -13.62 -0.97
N GLY A 79 -8.98 -14.49 -0.51
CA GLY A 79 -8.87 -15.88 -0.97
C GLY A 79 -10.17 -16.66 -0.75
N LYS A 80 -10.76 -16.56 0.44
CA LYS A 80 -12.08 -17.16 0.78
C LYS A 80 -13.23 -16.69 -0.13
N ASN A 81 -13.07 -15.55 -0.79
CA ASN A 81 -14.09 -14.94 -1.65
C ASN A 81 -13.74 -14.99 -3.15
N ASN A 82 -12.74 -15.78 -3.53
CA ASN A 82 -12.23 -15.94 -4.91
C ASN A 82 -11.72 -14.63 -5.54
N ILE A 83 -11.11 -13.75 -4.74
CA ILE A 83 -10.47 -12.53 -5.22
C ILE A 83 -8.98 -12.82 -5.42
N ASN A 84 -8.55 -12.95 -6.68
CA ASN A 84 -7.21 -13.44 -7.04
C ASN A 84 -6.29 -12.39 -7.69
N VAL A 85 -6.71 -11.12 -7.73
CA VAL A 85 -5.86 -10.05 -8.29
C VAL A 85 -4.71 -9.71 -7.33
N PRO A 86 -3.52 -9.32 -7.82
CA PRO A 86 -2.43 -8.86 -6.95
C PRO A 86 -2.83 -7.62 -6.15
N ILE A 87 -2.45 -7.55 -4.87
CA ILE A 87 -2.80 -6.45 -3.96
C ILE A 87 -1.53 -5.88 -3.35
N LEU A 88 -1.18 -4.64 -3.71
CA LEU A 88 -0.01 -3.95 -3.18
C LEU A 88 -0.37 -3.23 -1.86
N PRO A 89 0.28 -3.56 -0.73
CA PRO A 89 0.15 -2.78 0.49
C PRO A 89 0.71 -1.36 0.28
N GLY A 90 -0.14 -0.37 0.52
CA GLY A 90 0.21 1.04 0.62
C GLY A 90 0.68 1.37 2.04
N THR A 91 1.80 2.08 2.19
CA THR A 91 2.29 2.49 3.51
C THR A 91 3.11 3.77 3.45
N ARG A 92 3.46 4.32 4.60
CA ARG A 92 4.23 5.56 4.75
C ARG A 92 5.32 5.38 5.80
N ILE A 93 6.46 6.05 5.61
CA ILE A 93 7.50 6.12 6.64
C ILE A 93 7.05 7.13 7.71
N LEU A 94 6.86 6.65 8.93
CA LEU A 94 6.54 7.47 10.11
C LEU A 94 7.84 7.94 10.76
N LYS A 95 7.94 9.24 11.04
CA LYS A 95 9.15 9.86 11.59
C LYS A 95 9.16 9.93 13.12
N SER A 96 7.99 10.16 13.70
CA SER A 96 7.85 10.50 15.12
C SER A 96 6.41 10.36 15.58
N GLN A 97 6.21 10.32 16.89
CA GLN A 97 4.87 10.25 17.49
C GLN A 97 4.05 11.51 17.19
N ASP A 98 4.66 12.71 17.24
CA ASP A 98 3.94 13.95 16.90
C ASP A 98 3.44 13.96 15.44
N GLN A 99 4.21 13.39 14.52
CA GLN A 99 3.79 13.21 13.13
C GLN A 99 2.62 12.22 13.03
N VAL A 100 2.66 11.12 13.77
CA VAL A 100 1.56 10.15 13.83
C VAL A 100 0.29 10.82 14.33
N GLN A 101 0.35 11.62 15.40
CA GLN A 101 -0.83 12.33 15.92
C GLN A 101 -1.43 13.30 14.89
N LYS A 102 -0.58 14.07 14.18
CA LYS A 102 -1.02 14.96 13.09
C LYS A 102 -1.66 14.18 11.93
N MET A 103 -1.15 12.98 11.63
CA MET A 103 -1.70 12.11 10.60
C MET A 103 -3.07 11.56 11.01
N LEU A 104 -3.20 11.04 12.23
CA LEU A 104 -4.46 10.49 12.77
C LEU A 104 -5.59 11.54 12.85
N ALA A 105 -5.23 12.82 13.04
CA ALA A 105 -6.20 13.92 13.01
C ALA A 105 -6.80 14.17 11.61
N ARG A 106 -6.14 13.74 10.53
CA ARG A 106 -6.56 13.98 9.14
C ARG A 106 -7.04 12.72 8.42
N PHE A 107 -6.47 11.58 8.76
CA PHE A 107 -6.72 10.31 8.09
C PHE A 107 -7.26 9.29 9.08
N LYS A 108 -8.30 8.56 8.66
CA LYS A 108 -8.84 7.43 9.42
C LYS A 108 -7.97 6.21 9.16
N VAL A 109 -6.82 6.15 9.83
CA VAL A 109 -5.85 5.07 9.71
C VAL A 109 -5.55 4.46 11.06
N ASN A 110 -5.31 3.15 11.09
CA ASN A 110 -4.93 2.43 12.29
C ASN A 110 -3.40 2.32 12.36
N VAL A 111 -2.80 2.75 13.46
CA VAL A 111 -1.36 2.62 13.71
C VAL A 111 -1.17 1.83 15.00
N PRO A 112 -0.53 0.64 14.95
CA PRO A 112 -0.33 -0.16 16.15
C PRO A 112 0.42 0.60 17.24
N LYS A 113 -0.05 0.52 18.49
CA LYS A 113 0.61 1.19 19.63
C LYS A 113 2.10 0.85 19.72
N LYS A 114 2.46 -0.42 19.48
CA LYS A 114 3.87 -0.87 19.46
C LYS A 114 4.73 -0.09 18.46
N LEU A 115 4.18 0.24 17.29
CA LEU A 115 4.88 1.04 16.29
C LEU A 115 5.03 2.50 16.77
N ILE A 116 3.97 3.07 17.36
CA ILE A 116 4.01 4.42 17.94
C ILE A 116 5.07 4.51 19.05
N ASP A 117 5.06 3.56 19.98
CA ASP A 117 6.01 3.50 21.10
C ASP A 117 7.46 3.29 20.64
N SER A 118 7.65 2.74 19.44
CA SER A 118 8.96 2.51 18.84
C SER A 118 9.52 3.74 18.11
N LEU A 119 8.69 4.76 17.90
CA LEU A 119 9.07 6.01 17.26
C LEU A 119 9.53 7.04 18.32
N PRO A 120 10.48 7.92 17.96
CA PRO A 120 10.82 9.08 18.78
C PRO A 120 9.61 9.98 19.03
N GLU A 121 9.58 10.66 20.18
CA GLU A 121 8.45 11.53 20.55
C GLU A 121 8.26 12.70 19.58
N LYS A 122 9.37 13.33 19.16
CA LYS A 122 9.39 14.49 18.27
C LYS A 122 10.35 14.25 17.13
N ASP A 123 10.03 14.80 15.96
CA ASP A 123 10.93 14.81 14.81
C ASP A 123 12.24 15.55 15.14
N GLY A 124 13.36 14.98 14.70
CA GLY A 124 14.71 15.41 15.08
C GLY A 124 15.81 14.58 14.39
N PRO A 125 17.09 14.91 14.61
CA PRO A 125 18.21 14.33 13.86
C PRO A 125 18.26 12.80 13.91
N ASP A 126 17.95 12.22 15.06
CA ASP A 126 18.02 10.76 15.29
C ASP A 126 16.77 10.01 14.79
N CYS A 127 15.73 10.73 14.34
CA CYS A 127 14.48 10.11 13.91
C CYS A 127 14.64 9.36 12.59
N PHE A 128 15.50 9.86 11.71
CA PHE A 128 15.64 9.33 10.36
C PHE A 128 15.99 7.84 10.37
N GLU A 129 17.09 7.46 11.01
CA GLU A 129 17.57 6.08 11.07
C GLU A 129 16.52 5.12 11.64
N ARG A 130 15.93 5.47 12.80
CA ARG A 130 14.93 4.62 13.45
C ARG A 130 13.67 4.42 12.58
N SER A 131 13.26 5.47 11.88
CA SER A 131 12.09 5.44 10.99
C SER A 131 12.31 4.53 9.79
N ILE A 132 13.53 4.56 9.23
CA ILE A 132 13.91 3.67 8.14
C ILE A 132 13.97 2.24 8.62
N ASP A 133 14.59 1.96 9.77
CA ASP A 133 14.68 0.60 10.31
C ASP A 133 13.30 -0.01 10.53
N LEU A 134 12.39 0.73 11.17
CA LEU A 134 11.00 0.28 11.37
C LEU A 134 10.26 0.02 10.05
N PHE A 135 10.48 0.88 9.05
CA PHE A 135 9.88 0.70 7.74
C PHE A 135 10.45 -0.52 7.01
N VAL A 136 11.76 -0.76 7.08
CA VAL A 136 12.42 -1.92 6.46
C VAL A 136 11.92 -3.21 7.12
N GLU A 137 11.85 -3.28 8.45
CA GLU A 137 11.28 -4.43 9.17
C GLU A 137 9.84 -4.72 8.72
N PHE A 138 9.03 -3.67 8.59
CA PHE A 138 7.65 -3.76 8.11
C PHE A 138 7.57 -4.25 6.65
N ALA A 139 8.42 -3.71 5.78
CA ALA A 139 8.49 -4.08 4.37
C ALA A 139 8.94 -5.54 4.17
N GLU A 140 9.95 -5.98 4.92
CA GLU A 140 10.39 -7.38 4.93
C GLU A 140 9.28 -8.32 5.40
N ARG A 141 8.52 -7.93 6.43
CA ARG A 141 7.36 -8.70 6.88
C ARG A 141 6.29 -8.81 5.79
N LEU A 142 5.97 -7.72 5.09
CA LEU A 142 5.03 -7.76 3.95
C LEU A 142 5.53 -8.65 2.82
N ASN A 143 6.84 -8.64 2.54
CA ASN A 143 7.44 -9.52 1.53
C ASN A 143 7.28 -11.00 1.92
N VAL A 144 7.52 -11.37 3.18
CA VAL A 144 7.29 -12.73 3.70
C VAL A 144 5.82 -13.15 3.58
N LEU A 145 4.89 -12.20 3.75
CA LEU A 145 3.45 -12.42 3.59
C LEU A 145 3.00 -12.52 2.12
N GLY A 146 3.92 -12.39 1.15
CA GLY A 146 3.63 -12.55 -0.27
C GLY A 146 3.16 -11.28 -0.96
N ALA A 147 3.43 -10.09 -0.40
CA ALA A 147 3.15 -8.85 -1.10
C ALA A 147 3.92 -8.78 -2.44
N PRO A 148 3.27 -8.53 -3.58
CA PRO A 148 3.93 -8.49 -4.89
C PRO A 148 4.81 -7.24 -5.09
N GLY A 149 4.70 -6.27 -4.18
CA GLY A 149 5.41 -5.00 -4.16
C GLY A 149 4.81 -4.10 -3.09
N ILE A 150 5.48 -3.00 -2.76
CA ILE A 150 5.03 -2.06 -1.71
C ILE A 150 4.83 -0.69 -2.34
N HIS A 151 3.67 -0.07 -2.09
CA HIS A 151 3.38 1.29 -2.53
C HIS A 151 3.70 2.29 -1.41
N VAL A 152 4.70 3.15 -1.60
CA VAL A 152 5.15 4.09 -0.57
C VAL A 152 4.53 5.48 -0.81
N PHE A 153 3.72 5.95 0.13
CA PHE A 153 3.14 7.29 0.10
C PHE A 153 4.17 8.35 0.54
N VAL A 154 4.77 9.03 -0.44
CA VAL A 154 5.70 10.14 -0.22
C VAL A 154 4.92 11.46 -0.16
N ILE A 155 5.09 12.25 0.92
CA ILE A 155 4.50 13.60 1.02
C ILE A 155 5.58 14.57 1.49
N GLY A 156 5.93 15.51 0.62
CA GLY A 156 6.85 16.63 0.89
C GLY A 156 8.34 16.29 0.85
N ASP A 157 8.74 15.06 1.19
CA ASP A 157 10.14 14.65 1.33
C ASP A 157 10.36 13.20 0.88
N THR A 158 11.27 13.01 -0.07
CA THR A 158 11.61 11.71 -0.68
C THR A 158 12.77 11.00 0.02
N SER A 159 13.53 11.69 0.87
CA SER A 159 14.79 11.17 1.44
C SER A 159 14.62 9.81 2.12
N GLY A 160 13.57 9.66 2.93
CA GLY A 160 13.30 8.41 3.61
C GLY A 160 12.92 7.26 2.66
N ALA A 161 12.13 7.54 1.62
CA ALA A 161 11.78 6.51 0.64
C ALA A 161 13.01 6.04 -0.15
N CYS A 162 13.89 6.97 -0.55
CA CYS A 162 15.14 6.64 -1.24
C CYS A 162 16.07 5.77 -0.37
N GLU A 163 16.24 6.14 0.90
CA GLU A 163 17.10 5.38 1.82
C GLU A 163 16.52 3.99 2.15
N ALA A 164 15.20 3.89 2.36
CA ALA A 164 14.55 2.60 2.58
C ALA A 164 14.72 1.67 1.37
N LEU A 165 14.54 2.19 0.15
CA LEU A 165 14.77 1.42 -1.09
C LEU A 165 16.22 0.95 -1.19
N ARG A 166 17.19 1.80 -0.83
CA ARG A 166 18.61 1.43 -0.81
C ARG A 166 18.88 0.26 0.14
N ARG A 167 18.36 0.32 1.39
CA ARG A 167 18.53 -0.76 2.38
C ARG A 167 17.87 -2.07 1.92
N LEU A 168 16.66 -1.99 1.36
CA LEU A 168 15.95 -3.17 0.86
C LEU A 168 16.68 -3.81 -0.33
N ALA A 169 17.34 -3.01 -1.19
CA ALA A 169 18.12 -3.51 -2.31
C ALA A 169 19.45 -4.18 -1.89
N GLU A 170 20.07 -3.72 -0.80
CA GLU A 170 21.31 -4.28 -0.26
C GLU A 170 21.10 -5.59 0.50
N GLY A 171 19.87 -5.87 0.93
CA GLY A 171 19.52 -7.01 1.77
C GLY A 171 19.93 -6.82 3.24
N PRO A 172 19.67 -7.80 4.12
CA PRO A 172 19.90 -7.65 5.54
C PRO A 172 21.38 -7.38 5.84
N LYS A 173 21.66 -6.37 6.68
CA LYS A 173 23.02 -6.07 7.17
C LYS A 173 23.57 -7.33 7.83
N LYS A 174 24.64 -7.92 7.26
CA LYS A 174 25.39 -9.00 7.92
C LYS A 174 25.92 -8.46 9.25
N VAL A 175 25.36 -8.94 10.37
CA VAL A 175 25.90 -8.68 11.70
C VAL A 175 27.29 -9.33 11.72
N ARG A 176 28.34 -8.51 11.62
CA ARG A 176 29.70 -8.96 11.93
C ARG A 176 29.78 -9.06 13.45
N TYR A 177 29.74 -10.27 13.98
CA TYR A 177 30.19 -10.51 15.35
C TYR A 177 31.68 -10.16 15.38
N VAL A 178 32.02 -9.05 16.04
CA VAL A 178 33.39 -8.80 16.47
C VAL A 178 33.60 -9.73 17.66
N VAL A 179 34.35 -10.81 17.44
CA VAL A 179 34.85 -11.63 18.54
C VAL A 179 35.99 -10.83 19.16
N GLU A 180 35.70 -10.13 20.26
CA GLU A 180 36.75 -9.53 21.08
C GLU A 180 37.54 -10.65 21.78
N GLY A 181 38.84 -10.70 21.51
CA GLY A 181 39.85 -11.22 22.45
C GLY A 181 40.20 -12.71 22.35
N SER A 182 41.40 -12.99 21.84
CA SER A 182 42.27 -14.09 22.28
C SER A 182 43.71 -13.57 22.29
#